data_AF-A0A258C3K0-F1
#
_entry.id   AF-A0A258C3K0-F1
#
_cell.length_a   1.000
_cell.length_b   1.000
_cell.length_c   1.000
_cell.angle_alpha   90.00
_cell.angle_beta   90.00
_cell.angle_gamma   90.00
#
_symmetry.space_group_name_H-M   'P 1'
#
loop_
_entity.id
_entity.type
_entity.pdbx_description
1 polymer ?
#
loop_
_entity_poly.entity_id
_entity_poly.type
_entity_poly.pdbx_seq_one_letter_code
_entity_poly.pdbx_strand_id
1 'polypeptide(L)'
;QLTRLSFAMVGKLLTGDVSVKHLSGPISIAQGAGSTASMGLIAFLSFMALISVNLAVINLLPLPILDGGHLMYLVVELIRGKPVSERAQEIGFRFGALVLLMLMGIALLNDISRL
;
A
#
# COMPACT_ATOMS: atom_id res chain seq x y z
N GLN A 1 24.45 -3.76 7.11
CA GLN A 1 23.93 -2.62 6.29
C GLN A 1 22.42 -2.73 6.06
N LEU A 2 21.90 -3.89 5.65
CA LEU A 2 20.46 -4.17 5.48
C LEU A 2 19.61 -3.81 6.72
N THR A 3 20.05 -4.14 7.94
CA THR A 3 19.30 -3.86 9.17
C THR A 3 19.10 -2.36 9.41
N ARG A 4 20.13 -1.53 9.15
CA ARG A 4 20.01 -0.05 9.27
C ARG A 4 19.02 0.53 8.27
N LEU A 5 18.98 -0.02 7.06
CA LEU A 5 18.00 0.34 6.04
C LEU A 5 16.59 -0.07 6.44
N SER A 6 16.40 -1.26 7.02
CA SER A 6 15.10 -1.70 7.55
C SER A 6 14.59 -0.78 8.64
N PHE A 7 15.41 -0.43 9.63
CA PHE A 7 15.02 0.50 10.70
C PHE A 7 14.75 1.92 10.19
N ALA A 8 15.56 2.41 9.24
CA ALA A 8 15.34 3.71 8.60
C ALA A 8 14.03 3.73 7.79
N MET A 9 13.67 2.62 7.13
CA MET A 9 12.40 2.49 6.41
C MET A 9 11.20 2.48 7.36
N VAL A 10 11.28 1.81 8.51
CA VAL A 10 10.22 1.87 9.54
C VAL A 10 10.04 3.31 10.06
N GLY A 11 11.14 4.04 10.26
CA GLY A 11 11.07 5.47 10.63
C GLY A 11 10.43 6.34 9.54
N LYS A 12 10.72 6.07 8.26
CA LYS A 12 10.09 6.74 7.11
C LYS A 12 8.60 6.43 6.98
N LEU A 13 8.21 5.22 7.33
CA LEU A 13 6.82 4.76 7.44
C LEU A 13 6.04 5.58 8.45
N LEU A 14 6.64 5.84 9.62
CA LEU A 14 6.03 6.65 10.68
C LEU A 14 6.00 8.15 10.37
N THR A 15 6.91 8.63 9.51
CA THR A 15 6.99 10.05 9.10
C THR A 15 6.27 10.35 7.80
N GLY A 16 5.69 9.34 7.13
CA GLY A 16 4.98 9.49 5.85
C GLY A 16 5.89 9.76 4.64
N ASP A 17 7.21 9.68 4.81
CA ASP A 17 8.23 9.95 3.79
C ASP A 17 8.56 8.68 2.96
N VAL A 18 7.58 7.79 2.82
CA VAL A 18 7.66 6.65 1.90
C VAL A 18 7.03 7.10 0.60
N SER A 19 7.89 7.54 -0.32
CA SER A 19 7.47 8.15 -1.58
C SER A 19 6.49 7.24 -2.34
N VAL A 20 5.27 7.74 -2.52
CA VAL A 20 4.20 7.20 -3.37
C VAL A 20 4.61 7.05 -4.85
N LYS A 21 5.84 7.49 -5.19
CA LYS A 21 6.46 7.35 -6.51
C LYS A 21 6.85 5.90 -6.88
N HIS A 22 6.75 4.95 -5.95
CA HIS A 22 6.93 3.52 -6.21
C HIS A 22 5.61 2.76 -6.29
N LEU A 23 4.53 3.40 -6.76
CA LEU A 23 3.35 2.69 -7.24
C LEU A 23 3.73 1.87 -8.48
N SER A 24 4.39 0.74 -8.24
CA SER A 24 4.73 -0.23 -9.27
C SER A 24 3.44 -0.98 -9.56
N GLY A 25 2.94 -0.86 -10.78
CA GLY A 25 1.73 -1.59 -11.14
C GLY A 25 1.97 -3.11 -11.13
N PRO A 26 0.90 -3.92 -11.18
CA PRO A 26 0.99 -5.38 -11.09
C PRO A 26 1.95 -6.00 -12.12
N ILE A 27 2.03 -5.42 -13.32
CA ILE A 27 2.90 -5.91 -14.39
C ILE A 27 4.37 -5.60 -14.05
N SER A 28 4.64 -4.38 -13.59
CA SER A 28 5.98 -3.96 -13.16
C SER A 28 6.49 -4.82 -12.00
N ILE A 29 5.62 -5.19 -11.06
CA ILE A 29 5.97 -6.11 -9.95
C ILE A 29 6.31 -7.50 -10.49
N ALA A 30 5.51 -8.04 -11.42
CA ALA A 30 5.75 -9.35 -12.01
C ALA A 30 7.08 -9.41 -12.79
N GLN A 31 7.40 -8.36 -13.56
CA GLN A 31 8.68 -8.26 -14.27
C GLN A 31 9.87 -8.15 -13.31
N GLY A 32 9.74 -7.32 -12.26
CA GLY A 32 10.76 -7.18 -11.22
C GLY A 32 11.01 -8.49 -10.47
N ALA A 33 9.96 -9.25 -10.17
CA ALA A 33 10.06 -10.58 -9.57
C ALA A 33 10.81 -11.56 -10.49
N GLY A 34 10.48 -11.60 -11.79
CA GLY A 34 11.16 -12.46 -12.76
C GLY A 34 12.64 -12.12 -12.92
N SER A 35 12.96 -10.83 -13.03
CA SER A 35 14.34 -10.36 -13.12
C SER A 35 15.14 -10.71 -11.87
N THR A 36 14.59 -10.45 -10.67
CA THR A 36 15.28 -10.73 -9.40
C THR A 36 15.41 -12.22 -9.09
N ALA A 37 14.44 -13.03 -9.53
CA ALA A 37 14.54 -14.49 -9.46
C ALA A 37 15.72 -15.03 -10.28
N SER A 38 15.97 -14.47 -11.46
CA SER A 38 17.12 -14.85 -12.31
C SER A 38 18.48 -14.45 -11.72
N MET A 39 18.52 -13.44 -10.84
CA MET A 39 19.71 -12.99 -10.13
C MET A 39 20.04 -13.80 -8.86
N GLY A 40 19.19 -14.78 -8.52
CA GLY A 40 19.39 -15.69 -7.39
C GLY A 40 18.54 -15.37 -6.16
N LEU A 41 18.54 -16.30 -5.20
CA LEU A 41 17.61 -16.32 -4.07
C LEU A 41 17.68 -15.06 -3.19
N ILE A 42 18.88 -14.55 -2.92
CA ILE A 42 19.08 -13.37 -2.07
C ILE A 42 18.46 -12.13 -2.72
N ALA A 43 18.62 -11.95 -4.03
CA ALA A 43 18.05 -10.81 -4.76
C ALA A 43 16.53 -10.89 -4.78
N PHE A 44 15.98 -12.09 -5.05
CA PHE A 44 14.54 -12.33 -5.03
C PHE A 44 13.90 -12.05 -3.65
N LEU A 45 14.49 -12.58 -2.57
CA LEU A 45 13.99 -12.34 -1.22
C LEU A 45 14.08 -10.85 -0.82
N SER A 46 15.14 -10.16 -1.26
CA SER A 46 15.29 -8.72 -1.01
C SER A 46 14.22 -7.89 -1.75
N PHE A 47 13.90 -8.27 -2.99
CA PHE A 47 12.81 -7.67 -3.76
C PHE A 47 11.45 -7.91 -3.12
N MET A 48 11.16 -9.16 -2.74
CA MET A 48 9.93 -9.51 -2.04
C MET A 48 9.77 -8.72 -0.74
N ALA A 49 10.85 -8.61 0.07
CA ALA A 49 10.82 -7.81 1.29
C ALA A 49 10.50 -6.34 1.03
N LEU A 50 11.07 -5.74 -0.02
CA LEU A 50 10.76 -4.37 -0.43
C LEU A 50 9.28 -4.19 -0.81
N ILE A 51 8.75 -5.10 -1.64
CA ILE A 51 7.33 -5.06 -2.04
C ILE A 51 6.40 -5.24 -0.84
N SER A 52 6.70 -6.20 0.05
CA SER A 52 5.90 -6.44 1.26
C SER A 52 5.85 -5.22 2.18
N VAL A 53 6.98 -4.54 2.39
CA VAL A 53 7.02 -3.30 3.19
C VAL A 53 6.18 -2.21 2.54
N ASN A 54 6.32 -2.00 1.22
CA ASN A 54 5.53 -1.00 0.50
C ASN A 54 4.01 -1.27 0.59
N LEU A 55 3.59 -2.52 0.42
CA LEU A 55 2.18 -2.91 0.56
C LEU A 55 1.68 -2.70 1.99
N ALA A 56 2.49 -3.00 3.00
CA ALA A 56 2.14 -2.73 4.40
C ALA A 56 1.89 -1.23 4.65
N VAL A 57 2.73 -0.34 4.09
CA VAL A 57 2.52 1.12 4.18
C VAL A 57 1.20 1.52 3.54
N ILE A 58 0.95 1.06 2.32
CA ILE A 58 -0.26 1.40 1.56
C ILE A 58 -1.50 0.91 2.32
N ASN A 59 -1.48 -0.31 2.85
CA ASN A 59 -2.59 -0.87 3.63
C ASN A 59 -2.84 -0.14 4.94
N LEU A 60 -1.85 0.55 5.52
CA LEU A 60 -2.01 1.35 6.73
C LEU A 60 -2.57 2.76 6.46
N LEU A 61 -2.70 3.18 5.20
CA LEU A 61 -3.32 4.46 4.87
C LEU A 61 -4.79 4.49 5.29
N PRO A 62 -5.33 5.65 5.71
CA PRO A 62 -6.71 5.81 6.15
C PRO A 62 -7.69 5.82 4.95
N LEU A 63 -7.67 4.74 4.17
CA LEU A 63 -8.55 4.52 3.02
C LEU A 63 -9.62 3.50 3.43
N PRO A 64 -10.93 3.80 3.30
CA PRO A 64 -12.03 2.98 3.84
C PRO A 64 -12.06 1.51 3.40
N ILE A 65 -11.39 1.14 2.30
CA ILE A 65 -11.31 -0.22 1.77
C ILE A 65 -10.05 -0.98 2.21
N LEU A 66 -9.10 -0.29 2.84
CA LEU A 66 -7.83 -0.85 3.33
C LEU A 66 -7.90 -1.06 4.85
N ASP A 67 -6.98 -1.87 5.37
CA ASP A 67 -6.88 -2.18 6.81
C ASP A 67 -6.76 -0.89 7.67
N GLY A 68 -6.05 0.12 7.17
CA GLY A 68 -5.90 1.44 7.79
C GLY A 68 -7.19 2.27 7.81
N GLY A 69 -8.15 1.99 6.92
CA GLY A 69 -9.49 2.57 6.98
C GLY A 69 -10.28 2.10 8.20
N HIS A 70 -10.16 0.82 8.55
CA HIS A 70 -10.73 0.30 9.80
C HIS A 70 -10.05 0.94 11.01
N LEU A 71 -8.72 1.06 10.98
CA LEU A 71 -7.96 1.74 12.03
C LEU A 71 -8.40 3.20 12.19
N MET A 72 -8.64 3.90 11.09
CA MET A 72 -9.19 5.26 11.08
C MET A 72 -10.56 5.32 11.78
N TYR A 73 -11.48 4.41 11.45
CA TYR A 73 -12.79 4.36 12.12
C TYR A 73 -12.64 4.11 13.62
N LEU A 74 -11.78 3.16 14.03
CA LEU A 74 -11.46 2.90 15.44
C LEU A 74 -10.93 4.15 16.17
N VAL A 75 -10.03 4.91 15.54
CA VAL A 75 -9.52 6.17 16.11
C VAL A 75 -10.64 7.21 16.23
N VAL A 76 -11.51 7.33 15.24
CA VAL A 76 -12.67 8.24 15.28
C VAL A 76 -13.66 7.83 16.38
N GLU A 77 -13.89 6.53 16.56
CA GLU A 77 -14.74 6.00 17.63
C GLU A 77 -14.15 6.26 19.01
N LEU A 78 -12.84 6.11 19.17
CA LEU A 78 -12.12 6.42 20.41
C LEU A 78 -12.29 7.91 20.78
N ILE A 79 -12.18 8.81 19.81
CA ILE A 79 -12.33 10.26 20.02
C ILE A 79 -13.80 10.64 20.27
N ARG A 80 -14.75 10.07 19.52
CA ARG A 80 -16.19 10.38 19.68
C ARG A 80 -16.85 9.68 20.87
N GLY A 81 -16.24 8.62 21.41
CA GLY A 81 -16.81 7.78 22.46
C GLY A 81 -18.05 6.99 22.03
N LYS A 82 -18.36 6.93 20.73
CA LYS A 82 -19.52 6.24 20.17
C LYS A 82 -19.18 5.67 18.78
N PRO A 83 -19.80 4.53 18.39
CA PRO A 83 -19.52 3.89 17.12
C PRO A 83 -19.85 4.80 15.93
N VAL A 84 -19.08 4.67 14.86
CA VAL A 84 -19.37 5.32 13.58
C VAL A 84 -20.59 4.62 12.97
N SER A 85 -21.58 5.40 12.52
CA SER A 85 -22.81 4.82 11.98
C SER A 85 -22.54 3.96 10.74
N GLU A 86 -23.26 2.84 10.62
CA GLU A 86 -23.13 1.90 9.49
C GLU A 86 -23.28 2.63 8.14
N ARG A 87 -24.23 3.57 8.04
CA ARG A 87 -24.42 4.39 6.82
C ARG A 87 -23.17 5.19 6.45
N ALA A 88 -22.45 5.74 7.42
CA ALA A 88 -21.23 6.51 7.16
C ALA A 88 -20.09 5.59 6.70
N GLN A 89 -19.97 4.40 7.31
CA GLN A 89 -19.00 3.38 6.89
C GLN A 89 -19.30 2.88 5.47
N GLU A 90 -20.56 2.63 5.14
CA GLU A 90 -21.00 2.15 3.83
C GLU A 90 -20.72 3.19 2.72
N ILE A 91 -21.01 4.47 2.98
CA ILE A 91 -20.69 5.56 2.05
C ILE A 91 -19.17 5.67 1.87
N GLY A 92 -18.42 5.63 2.97
CA GLY A 92 -16.95 5.64 2.93
C GLY A 92 -16.39 4.48 2.13
N PHE A 93 -16.89 3.27 2.33
CA PHE A 93 -16.49 2.08 1.59
C PHE A 93 -16.79 2.20 0.09
N ARG A 94 -18.01 2.61 -0.29
CA ARG A 94 -18.38 2.82 -1.70
C ARG A 94 -17.48 3.84 -2.39
N PHE A 95 -17.24 4.97 -1.72
CA PHE A 95 -16.35 6.00 -2.24
C PHE A 95 -14.90 5.50 -2.36
N GLY A 96 -14.38 4.85 -1.31
CA GLY A 96 -13.05 4.26 -1.28
C GLY A 96 -12.85 3.20 -2.36
N ALA A 97 -13.84 2.33 -2.56
CA ALA A 97 -13.84 1.30 -3.60
C ALA A 97 -13.79 1.92 -5.00
N LEU A 98 -14.61 2.94 -5.26
CA LEU A 98 -14.65 3.64 -6.54
C LEU A 98 -13.32 4.34 -6.85
N VAL A 99 -12.72 5.01 -5.87
CA VAL A 99 -11.38 5.62 -5.99
C VAL A 99 -10.31 4.55 -6.24
N LEU A 100 -10.33 3.45 -5.48
CA LEU A 100 -9.36 2.35 -5.64
C LEU A 100 -9.46 1.73 -7.04
N LEU A 101 -10.67 1.45 -7.53
CA LEU A 101 -10.90 0.90 -8.86
C LEU A 101 -10.39 1.86 -9.96
N MET A 102 -10.62 3.17 -9.82
CA MET A 102 -10.06 4.16 -10.73
C MET A 102 -8.53 4.17 -10.71
N LEU A 103 -7.91 4.18 -9.54
CA LEU A 103 -6.45 4.14 -9.40
C LEU A 103 -5.87 2.86 -10.00
N MET A 104 -6.52 1.72 -9.77
CA MET A 104 -6.12 0.43 -10.34
C MET A 104 -6.22 0.46 -11.87
N GLY A 105 -7.30 1.00 -12.42
CA GLY A 105 -7.46 1.23 -13.85
C GLY A 105 -6.35 2.10 -14.45
N ILE A 106 -6.04 3.24 -13.81
CA ILE A 106 -4.93 4.13 -14.23
C ILE A 106 -3.59 3.40 -14.15
N ALA A 107 -3.33 2.65 -13.09
CA ALA A 107 -2.09 1.89 -12.92
C ALA A 107 -1.91 0.83 -14.01
N LEU A 108 -2.98 0.08 -14.33
CA LEU A 108 -2.98 -0.91 -15.42
C LEU A 108 -2.76 -0.25 -16.78
N LEU A 109 -3.42 0.87 -17.07
CA LEU A 109 -3.23 1.60 -18.33
C LEU A 109 -1.81 2.16 -18.46
N ASN A 110 -1.24 2.68 -17.37
CA ASN A 110 0.14 3.14 -17.33
C ASN A 110 1.15 1.99 -17.50
N ASP A 111 0.88 0.83 -16.89
CA ASP A 111 1.70 -0.37 -17.07
C ASP A 111 1.67 -0.85 -18.54
N ILE A 112 0.49 -0.87 -19.17
CA ILE A 112 0.33 -1.26 -20.59
C ILE A 112 1.02 -0.25 -21.52
N SER A 113 0.90 1.06 -21.25
CA SER A 113 1.56 2.09 -22.04
C SER A 113 3.09 2.08 -21.92
N ARG A 114 3.63 1.42 -20.89
CA ARG A 114 5.07 1.33 -20.61
C ARG A 114 5.70 0.06 -21.20
N LEU A 115 4.88 -0.92 -21.59
CA LEU A 115 5.27 -2.08 -22.40
C LEU A 115 5.52 -1.67 -23.86
#